data_AF-X8IIF7-F1
#
_entry.id   AF-X8IIF7-F1
#
_cell.length_a   1.000
_cell.length_b   1.000
_cell.length_c   1.000
_cell.angle_alpha   90.00
_cell.angle_beta   90.00
_cell.angle_gamma   90.00
#
_symmetry.space_group_name_H-M   'P 1'
#
loop_
_entity.id
_entity.type
_entity.pdbx_description
1 polymer ?
#
loop_
_entity_poly.entity_id
_entity_poly.type
_entity_poly.pdbx_seq_one_letter_code
_entity_poly.pdbx_strand_id
1 'polypeptide(L)'
;MYKTKDILLTGFALFAMLFGAGNLIFPPMLGYETNSSWIPTMLAFTITGVGFPFLGILSVSIVGNGIKDFANRVSPTFSKIFAIISILAIGPMLAIPRTGATACEITFLYNGMESPIYKYIYLICYFGIVILFSLRANKVIERVGKILTPILLILLFLIIIKGIFFANLSVKPDIYPHAFKRGFLEGYQTMDTIASIAYAGIILNAIKNGRSLSHKQEFSFLIKSGLVAILSLALIYGGFALVGAKMHSVLVTKDKIELLVKTTSYLLGGYWKFNISNLCCRSLSYNCNRFSCYCGRIF
;
A
#
# COMPACT_ATOMS: atom_id res chain seq x y z
N MET A 1 -17.73 -16.44 -20.81
CA MET A 1 -16.56 -17.19 -20.26
C MET A 1 -15.37 -16.23 -20.21
N TYR A 2 -14.70 -16.07 -19.07
CA TYR A 2 -13.54 -15.18 -18.96
C TYR A 2 -12.27 -15.88 -19.46
N LYS A 3 -11.36 -15.15 -20.11
CA LYS A 3 -10.09 -15.70 -20.60
C LYS A 3 -9.04 -15.63 -19.48
N THR A 4 -8.03 -16.49 -19.53
CA THR A 4 -6.87 -16.43 -18.62
C THR A 4 -6.16 -15.07 -18.63
N LYS A 5 -6.18 -14.39 -19.79
CA LYS A 5 -5.69 -13.00 -19.92
C LYS A 5 -6.47 -12.01 -19.03
N ASP A 6 -7.79 -12.18 -18.89
CA ASP A 6 -8.61 -11.33 -18.02
C ASP A 6 -8.20 -11.53 -16.55
N ILE A 7 -7.95 -12.77 -16.14
CA ILE A 7 -7.53 -13.11 -14.77
C ILE A 7 -6.19 -12.45 -14.43
N LEU A 8 -5.21 -12.51 -15.35
CA LEU A 8 -3.91 -11.88 -15.15
C LEU A 8 -4.04 -10.36 -15.07
N LEU A 9 -4.81 -9.76 -15.98
CA LEU A 9 -4.97 -8.31 -16.04
C LEU A 9 -5.72 -7.76 -14.81
N THR A 10 -6.78 -8.45 -14.38
CA THR A 10 -7.48 -8.12 -13.13
C THR A 10 -6.60 -8.41 -11.91
N GLY A 11 -5.82 -9.49 -11.91
CA GLY A 11 -4.87 -9.78 -10.84
C GLY A 11 -3.82 -8.68 -10.65
N PHE A 12 -3.26 -8.17 -11.75
CA PHE A 12 -2.36 -7.02 -11.70
C PHE A 12 -3.07 -5.72 -11.29
N ALA A 13 -4.34 -5.54 -11.66
CA ALA A 13 -5.13 -4.40 -11.20
C ALA A 13 -5.40 -4.48 -9.68
N LEU A 14 -5.76 -5.66 -9.16
CA LEU A 14 -5.93 -5.92 -7.73
C LEU A 14 -4.61 -5.69 -6.99
N PHE A 15 -3.49 -6.16 -7.55
CA PHE A 15 -2.17 -5.84 -7.04
C PHE A 15 -1.96 -4.34 -6.94
N ALA A 16 -2.17 -3.58 -8.01
CA ALA A 16 -1.98 -2.13 -8.01
C ALA A 16 -2.93 -1.37 -7.06
N MET A 17 -4.08 -1.96 -6.72
CA MET A 17 -5.02 -1.39 -5.74
C MET A 17 -4.62 -1.72 -4.30
N LEU A 18 -4.14 -2.93 -4.03
CA LEU A 18 -3.66 -3.37 -2.71
C LEU A 18 -2.23 -2.88 -2.41
N PHE A 19 -1.46 -2.54 -3.45
CA PHE A 19 -0.11 -2.01 -3.33
C PHE A 19 -0.18 -0.50 -2.98
N GLY A 20 -0.41 -0.20 -1.70
CA GLY A 20 -0.46 1.15 -1.14
C GLY A 20 0.89 1.72 -0.73
N ALA A 21 0.93 3.02 -0.45
CA ALA A 21 2.16 3.73 -0.06
C ALA A 21 2.69 3.31 1.34
N GLY A 22 1.81 2.86 2.24
CA GLY A 22 2.22 2.25 3.51
C GLY A 22 3.03 0.98 3.29
N ASN A 23 2.60 0.14 2.35
CA ASN A 23 3.25 -1.15 2.06
C ASN A 23 4.64 -1.04 1.42
N LEU A 24 5.06 0.17 1.11
CA LEU A 24 6.32 0.46 0.44
C LEU A 24 7.45 0.71 1.45
N ILE A 25 7.11 1.16 2.67
CA ILE A 25 8.07 1.49 3.73
C ILE A 25 8.27 0.34 4.75
N PHE A 26 7.29 -0.55 4.93
CA PHE A 26 7.40 -1.63 5.91
C PHE A 26 8.36 -2.75 5.50
N PRO A 27 8.28 -3.32 4.29
CA PRO A 27 9.10 -4.49 3.96
C PRO A 27 10.61 -4.25 4.07
N PRO A 28 11.18 -3.13 3.56
CA PRO A 28 12.60 -2.83 3.77
C PRO A 28 12.98 -2.74 5.24
N MET A 29 12.18 -2.06 6.06
CA MET A 29 12.46 -1.94 7.49
C MET A 29 12.37 -3.29 8.21
N LEU A 30 11.36 -4.09 7.91
CA LEU A 30 11.21 -5.41 8.50
C LEU A 30 12.39 -6.32 8.15
N GLY A 31 12.86 -6.27 6.91
CA GLY A 31 14.08 -6.97 6.51
C GLY A 31 15.32 -6.46 7.25
N TYR A 32 15.47 -5.14 7.37
CA TYR A 32 16.56 -4.50 8.09
C TYR A 32 16.58 -4.85 9.59
N GLU A 33 15.43 -4.91 10.25
CA GLU A 33 15.33 -5.27 11.67
C GLU A 33 15.56 -6.77 11.89
N THR A 34 15.01 -7.61 11.02
CA THR A 34 14.96 -9.07 11.25
C THR A 34 16.11 -9.83 10.62
N ASN A 35 17.02 -9.16 9.90
CA ASN A 35 18.27 -9.70 9.38
C ASN A 35 18.04 -11.03 8.64
N SER A 36 18.64 -12.14 9.10
CA SER A 36 18.51 -13.46 8.45
C SER A 36 17.10 -14.06 8.58
N SER A 37 16.29 -13.58 9.53
CA SER A 37 14.90 -14.00 9.76
C SER A 37 13.87 -13.23 8.90
N TRP A 38 14.30 -12.55 7.82
CA TRP A 38 13.40 -11.76 6.97
C TRP A 38 12.31 -12.58 6.29
N ILE A 39 12.56 -13.85 5.93
CA ILE A 39 11.59 -14.73 5.26
C ILE A 39 10.36 -14.99 6.13
N PRO A 40 10.48 -15.52 7.38
CA PRO A 40 9.31 -15.75 8.22
C PRO A 40 8.58 -14.44 8.57
N THR A 41 9.29 -13.32 8.68
CA THR A 41 8.68 -12.00 8.85
C THR A 41 7.86 -11.58 7.64
N MET A 42 8.36 -11.79 6.41
CA MET A 42 7.63 -11.46 5.19
C MET A 42 6.46 -12.37 4.91
N LEU A 43 6.54 -13.65 5.27
CA LEU A 43 5.38 -14.54 5.23
C LEU A 43 4.27 -14.02 6.15
N ALA A 44 4.61 -13.69 7.39
CA ALA A 44 3.64 -13.14 8.35
C ALA A 44 3.05 -11.79 7.90
N PHE A 45 3.90 -10.89 7.39
CA PHE A 45 3.47 -9.60 6.86
C PHE A 45 2.55 -9.75 5.65
N THR A 46 2.82 -10.71 4.75
CA THR A 46 1.98 -10.97 3.58
C THR A 46 0.61 -11.51 3.98
N ILE A 47 0.55 -12.37 5.00
CA ILE A 47 -0.71 -12.92 5.52
C ILE A 47 -1.62 -11.78 6.00
N THR A 48 -1.11 -10.87 6.84
CA THR A 48 -1.94 -9.81 7.44
C THR A 48 -2.07 -8.57 6.56
N GLY A 49 -1.02 -8.20 5.82
CA GLY A 49 -0.99 -7.03 4.95
C GLY A 49 -1.59 -7.24 3.56
N VAL A 50 -1.82 -8.48 3.12
CA VAL A 50 -2.43 -8.77 1.81
C VAL A 50 -3.50 -9.86 1.88
N GLY A 51 -3.23 -10.94 2.60
CA GLY A 51 -4.18 -12.03 2.77
C GLY A 51 -5.48 -11.58 3.42
N PHE A 52 -5.40 -10.84 4.54
CA PHE A 52 -6.60 -10.32 5.22
C PHE A 52 -7.38 -9.29 4.38
N PRO A 53 -6.74 -8.29 3.73
CA PRO A 53 -7.43 -7.43 2.76
C PRO A 53 -8.14 -8.22 1.66
N PHE A 54 -7.49 -9.25 1.12
CA PHE A 54 -8.10 -10.09 0.10
C PHE A 54 -9.30 -10.88 0.63
N LEU A 55 -9.20 -11.45 1.83
CA LEU A 55 -10.33 -12.08 2.52
C LEU A 55 -11.47 -11.10 2.80
N GLY A 56 -11.17 -9.83 3.08
CA GLY A 56 -12.16 -8.76 3.20
C GLY A 56 -12.93 -8.51 1.90
N ILE A 57 -12.26 -8.53 0.75
CA ILE A 57 -12.93 -8.40 -0.55
C ILE A 57 -13.78 -9.64 -0.84
N LEU A 58 -13.25 -10.84 -0.56
CA LEU A 58 -13.98 -12.09 -0.73
C LEU A 58 -15.23 -12.15 0.14
N SER A 59 -15.16 -11.72 1.40
CA SER A 59 -16.30 -11.76 2.31
C SER A 59 -17.43 -10.84 1.84
N VAL A 60 -17.11 -9.65 1.33
CA VAL A 60 -18.09 -8.75 0.71
C VAL A 60 -18.70 -9.43 -0.52
N SER A 61 -17.89 -10.06 -1.37
CA SER A 61 -18.37 -10.74 -2.59
C SER A 61 -19.39 -11.86 -2.36
N ILE A 62 -19.38 -12.48 -1.18
CA ILE A 62 -20.32 -13.55 -0.79
C ILE A 62 -21.66 -12.97 -0.34
N VAL A 63 -21.65 -11.79 0.27
CA VAL A 63 -22.84 -11.19 0.89
C VAL A 63 -23.54 -10.21 -0.05
N GLY A 64 -22.80 -9.49 -0.89
CA GLY A 64 -23.35 -8.48 -1.79
C GLY A 64 -22.28 -7.65 -2.48
N ASN A 65 -22.62 -6.42 -2.88
CA ASN A 65 -21.71 -5.55 -3.64
C ASN A 65 -21.22 -4.35 -2.81
N GLY A 66 -21.31 -4.37 -1.48
CA GLY A 66 -20.88 -3.22 -0.68
C GLY A 66 -20.70 -3.45 0.82
N ILE A 67 -20.05 -2.47 1.45
CA ILE A 67 -19.77 -2.46 2.90
C ILE A 67 -21.05 -2.52 3.74
N LYS A 68 -22.15 -1.92 3.25
CA LYS A 68 -23.44 -1.92 3.94
C LYS A 68 -24.04 -3.32 3.97
N ASP A 69 -24.02 -4.04 2.85
CA ASP A 69 -24.54 -5.41 2.75
C ASP A 69 -23.74 -6.35 3.65
N PHE A 70 -22.41 -6.20 3.63
CA PHE A 70 -21.51 -6.96 4.51
C PHE A 70 -21.83 -6.75 5.99
N ALA A 71 -21.90 -5.50 6.46
CA ALA A 71 -22.08 -5.23 7.88
C ALA A 71 -23.54 -5.38 8.34
N ASN A 72 -24.52 -5.34 7.42
CA ASN A 72 -25.93 -5.61 7.72
C ASN A 72 -26.17 -7.05 8.18
N ARG A 73 -25.27 -8.00 7.87
CA ARG A 73 -25.31 -9.37 8.41
C ARG A 73 -25.24 -9.41 9.94
N VAL A 74 -24.64 -8.40 10.58
CA VAL A 74 -24.57 -8.28 12.04
C VAL A 74 -25.81 -7.55 12.55
N SER A 75 -26.00 -6.30 12.14
CA SER A 75 -27.25 -5.54 12.33
C SER A 75 -27.25 -4.26 11.48
N PRO A 76 -28.42 -3.68 11.14
CA PRO A 76 -28.50 -2.42 10.40
C PRO A 76 -27.83 -1.24 11.14
N THR A 77 -27.89 -1.23 12.47
CA THR A 77 -27.25 -0.20 13.31
C THR A 77 -25.73 -0.36 13.29
N PHE A 78 -25.22 -1.59 13.44
CA PHE A 78 -23.79 -1.87 13.33
C PHE A 78 -23.26 -1.47 11.95
N SER A 79 -23.99 -1.77 10.88
CA SER A 79 -23.61 -1.42 9.51
C SER A 79 -23.40 0.08 9.31
N LYS A 80 -24.34 0.90 9.80
CA LYS A 80 -24.22 2.37 9.74
C LYS A 80 -22.99 2.85 10.51
N ILE A 81 -22.83 2.40 11.76
CA ILE A 81 -21.70 2.81 12.62
C ILE A 81 -20.37 2.38 12.00
N PHE A 82 -20.26 1.13 11.57
CA PHE A 82 -19.06 0.57 10.95
C PHE A 82 -18.69 1.30 9.66
N ALA A 83 -19.65 1.61 8.80
CA ALA A 83 -19.41 2.37 7.58
C ALA A 83 -18.92 3.80 7.88
N ILE A 84 -19.54 4.49 8.83
CA ILE A 84 -19.13 5.85 9.25
C ILE A 84 -17.70 5.83 9.80
N ILE A 85 -17.41 4.93 10.74
CA ILE A 85 -16.07 4.82 11.35
C ILE A 85 -15.02 4.47 10.29
N SER A 86 -15.33 3.53 9.39
CA SER A 86 -14.40 3.13 8.32
C SER A 86 -14.09 4.29 7.39
N ILE A 87 -15.11 5.06 6.98
CA ILE A 87 -14.95 6.26 6.15
C ILE A 87 -14.12 7.32 6.86
N LEU A 88 -14.37 7.59 8.14
CA LEU A 88 -13.61 8.55 8.93
C LEU A 88 -12.15 8.13 9.11
N ALA A 89 -11.90 6.84 9.36
CA ALA A 89 -10.57 6.27 9.51
C ALA A 89 -9.77 6.34 8.20
N ILE A 90 -10.36 5.92 7.09
CA ILE A 90 -9.71 5.89 5.77
C ILE A 90 -9.49 7.30 5.22
N GLY A 91 -10.47 8.18 5.41
CA GLY A 91 -10.39 9.56 4.96
C GLY A 91 -9.68 10.43 5.99
N PRO A 92 -10.39 11.36 6.64
CA PRO A 92 -9.79 12.52 7.31
C PRO A 92 -8.99 12.21 8.58
N MET A 93 -9.26 11.11 9.30
CA MET A 93 -8.76 10.96 10.67
C MET A 93 -7.44 10.19 10.78
N LEU A 94 -7.20 9.16 9.95
CA LEU A 94 -6.00 8.31 10.12
C LEU A 94 -5.14 8.22 8.86
N ALA A 95 -5.65 7.70 7.75
CA ALA A 95 -4.79 7.40 6.61
C ALA A 95 -4.29 8.67 5.89
N ILE A 96 -5.16 9.68 5.70
CA ILE A 96 -4.77 10.96 5.08
C ILE A 96 -3.72 11.70 5.94
N PRO A 97 -3.92 11.92 7.25
CA PRO A 97 -2.89 12.56 8.09
C PRO A 97 -1.58 11.77 8.14
N ARG A 98 -1.65 10.43 8.26
CA ARG A 98 -0.46 9.57 8.31
C ARG A 98 0.37 9.69 7.03
N THR A 99 -0.28 9.62 5.86
CA THR A 99 0.41 9.73 4.57
C THR A 99 0.99 11.13 4.35
N GLY A 100 0.30 12.19 4.80
CA GLY A 100 0.81 13.56 4.79
C GLY A 100 2.04 13.74 5.66
N ALA A 101 2.04 13.18 6.87
CA ALA A 101 3.19 13.20 7.77
C ALA A 101 4.41 12.47 7.16
N THR A 102 4.20 11.26 6.64
CA THR A 102 5.26 10.50 5.95
C THR A 102 5.81 11.24 4.73
N ALA A 103 4.96 11.88 3.93
CA ALA A 103 5.41 12.67 2.78
C ALA A 103 6.24 13.90 3.21
N CYS A 104 5.87 14.55 4.32
CA CYS A 104 6.61 15.66 4.89
C CYS A 104 8.01 15.22 5.36
N GLU A 105 8.10 14.09 6.05
CA GLU A 105 9.36 13.53 6.56
C GLU A 105 10.30 13.16 5.40
N ILE A 106 9.77 12.51 4.35
CA ILE A 106 10.51 12.19 3.12
C ILE A 106 11.04 13.46 2.42
N THR A 107 10.30 14.57 2.47
CA THR A 107 10.59 15.78 1.67
C THR A 107 11.54 16.75 2.36
N PHE A 108 11.33 17.00 3.66
CA PHE A 108 12.05 18.06 4.38
C PHE A 108 13.01 17.52 5.43
N LEU A 109 12.54 16.59 6.27
CA LEU A 109 13.32 16.11 7.42
C LEU A 109 14.61 15.42 6.97
N TYR A 110 14.52 14.49 6.02
CA TYR A 110 15.69 13.75 5.54
C TYR A 110 16.49 14.44 4.42
N ASN A 111 16.09 15.67 4.05
CA ASN A 111 16.82 16.56 3.15
C ASN A 111 17.55 17.70 3.88
N GLY A 112 17.61 17.67 5.22
CA GLY A 112 18.36 18.63 6.02
C GLY A 112 17.63 19.95 6.30
N MET A 113 16.31 19.99 6.07
CA MET A 113 15.47 21.15 6.36
C MET A 113 14.62 20.88 7.62
N GLU A 114 15.24 20.94 8.80
CA GLU A 114 14.63 20.57 10.08
C GLU A 114 13.79 21.68 10.75
N SER A 115 13.44 22.75 10.04
CA SER A 115 12.65 23.83 10.67
C SER A 115 11.17 23.43 10.83
N PRO A 116 10.59 23.55 12.04
CA PRO A 116 9.18 23.22 12.29
C PRO A 116 8.22 24.06 11.44
N ILE A 117 8.62 25.27 11.03
CA ILE A 117 7.84 26.15 10.15
C ILE A 117 7.60 25.50 8.78
N TYR A 118 8.62 24.85 8.18
CA TYR A 118 8.45 24.17 6.89
C TYR A 118 7.48 22.99 6.98
N LYS A 119 7.46 22.29 8.13
CA LYS A 119 6.53 21.19 8.38
C LYS A 119 5.08 21.68 8.41
N TYR A 120 4.78 22.77 9.11
CA TYR A 120 3.43 23.32 9.17
C TYR A 120 2.96 23.86 7.82
N ILE A 121 3.81 24.60 7.10
CA ILE A 121 3.49 25.11 5.75
C ILE A 121 3.20 23.95 4.81
N TYR A 122 4.04 22.91 4.83
CA TYR A 122 3.84 21.74 3.98
C TYR A 122 2.55 21.00 4.30
N LEU A 123 2.22 20.77 5.58
CA LEU A 123 0.97 20.12 5.96
C LEU A 123 -0.25 20.94 5.54
N ILE A 124 -0.23 22.26 5.72
CA ILE A 124 -1.32 23.14 5.26
C ILE A 124 -1.49 23.05 3.75
N CYS A 125 -0.40 23.12 2.97
CA CYS A 125 -0.45 22.95 1.52
C CYS A 125 -0.93 21.55 1.13
N TYR A 126 -0.45 20.49 1.78
CA TYR A 126 -0.83 19.11 1.51
C TYR A 126 -2.33 18.89 1.74
N PHE A 127 -2.85 19.28 2.91
CA PHE A 127 -4.29 19.17 3.20
C PHE A 127 -5.12 20.08 2.30
N GLY A 128 -4.65 21.28 1.97
CA GLY A 128 -5.31 22.16 1.01
C GLY A 128 -5.46 21.52 -0.37
N ILE A 129 -4.38 20.89 -0.88
CA ILE A 129 -4.40 20.13 -2.13
C ILE A 129 -5.35 18.92 -2.03
N VAL A 130 -5.32 18.20 -0.90
CA VAL A 130 -6.18 17.03 -0.68
C VAL A 130 -7.65 17.43 -0.69
N ILE A 131 -8.01 18.51 -0.01
CA ILE A 131 -9.38 19.06 0.00
C ILE A 131 -9.79 19.50 -1.40
N LEU A 132 -8.93 20.25 -2.11
CA LEU A 132 -9.21 20.70 -3.49
C LEU A 132 -9.49 19.54 -4.44
N PHE A 133 -8.73 18.45 -4.34
CA PHE A 133 -8.95 17.25 -5.15
C PHE A 133 -10.15 16.42 -4.68
N SER A 134 -10.41 16.35 -3.38
CA SER A 134 -11.59 15.67 -2.83
C SER A 134 -12.89 16.31 -3.33
N LEU A 135 -12.92 17.66 -3.40
CA LEU A 135 -14.07 18.43 -3.86
C LEU A 135 -14.26 18.41 -5.39
N ARG A 136 -13.21 18.13 -6.19
CA ARG A 136 -13.31 18.00 -7.66
C ARG A 136 -13.19 16.55 -8.09
N ALA A 137 -14.33 15.88 -8.20
CA ALA A 137 -14.39 14.47 -8.55
C ALA A 137 -13.98 14.18 -10.02
N ASN A 138 -13.16 13.12 -10.14
CA ASN A 138 -13.17 12.08 -11.18
C ASN A 138 -12.00 12.01 -12.15
N LYS A 139 -11.76 12.97 -13.05
CA LYS A 139 -10.81 12.71 -14.15
C LYS A 139 -9.34 12.95 -13.83
N VAL A 140 -9.02 13.89 -12.94
CA VAL A 140 -7.62 14.24 -12.64
C VAL A 140 -6.94 13.16 -11.82
N ILE A 141 -7.63 12.64 -10.81
CA ILE A 141 -7.13 11.55 -9.96
C ILE A 141 -6.92 10.30 -10.83
N GLU A 142 -7.93 9.82 -11.55
CA GLU A 142 -7.76 8.64 -12.41
C GLU A 142 -6.61 8.77 -13.43
N ARG A 143 -6.38 9.97 -13.99
CA ARG A 143 -5.24 10.24 -14.89
C ARG A 143 -3.89 10.24 -14.18
N VAL A 144 -3.79 10.87 -13.00
CA VAL A 144 -2.54 10.93 -12.22
C VAL A 144 -2.14 9.52 -11.79
N GLY A 145 -3.06 8.70 -11.29
CA GLY A 145 -2.74 7.32 -10.89
C GLY A 145 -2.29 6.44 -12.03
N LYS A 146 -2.90 6.59 -13.21
CA LYS A 146 -2.53 5.83 -14.41
C LYS A 146 -1.08 6.04 -14.82
N ILE A 147 -0.51 7.20 -14.52
CA ILE A 147 0.89 7.55 -14.83
C ILE A 147 1.80 7.26 -13.64
N LEU A 148 1.35 7.60 -12.43
CA LEU A 148 2.20 7.58 -11.24
C LEU A 148 2.45 6.17 -10.70
N THR A 149 1.43 5.31 -10.71
CA THR A 149 1.55 3.91 -10.27
C THR A 149 2.57 3.11 -11.09
N PRO A 150 2.54 3.11 -12.45
CA PRO A 150 3.55 2.37 -13.21
C PRO A 150 4.96 2.93 -13.04
N ILE A 151 5.13 4.26 -12.94
CA ILE A 151 6.45 4.87 -12.66
C ILE A 151 6.97 4.40 -11.30
N LEU A 152 6.12 4.42 -10.27
CA LEU A 152 6.47 3.93 -8.94
C LEU A 152 6.91 2.46 -9.01
N LEU A 153 6.13 1.59 -9.65
CA LEU A 153 6.46 0.17 -9.79
C LEU A 153 7.79 -0.07 -10.53
N ILE A 154 8.06 0.66 -11.61
CA ILE A 154 9.33 0.57 -12.34
C ILE A 154 10.49 0.95 -11.43
N LEU A 155 10.38 2.07 -10.71
CA LEU A 155 11.42 2.52 -9.79
C LEU A 155 11.69 1.48 -8.69
N LEU A 156 10.62 0.89 -8.14
CA LEU A 156 10.73 -0.16 -7.13
C LEU A 156 11.43 -1.41 -7.67
N PHE A 157 11.08 -1.82 -8.89
CA PHE A 157 11.71 -2.95 -9.54
C PHE A 157 13.21 -2.70 -9.76
N LEU A 158 13.59 -1.48 -10.16
CA LEU A 158 14.99 -1.08 -10.29
C LEU A 158 15.74 -1.13 -8.95
N ILE A 159 15.12 -0.68 -7.86
CA ILE A 159 15.71 -0.75 -6.51
C ILE A 159 15.92 -2.22 -6.09
N ILE A 160 14.93 -3.08 -6.31
CA ILE A 160 15.05 -4.52 -5.99
C ILE A 160 16.17 -5.18 -6.80
N ILE A 161 16.19 -4.98 -8.12
CA ILE A 161 17.24 -5.56 -8.98
C ILE A 161 18.62 -5.05 -8.54
N LYS A 162 18.78 -3.74 -8.34
CA LYS A 162 20.06 -3.19 -7.88
C LYS A 162 20.47 -3.69 -6.50
N GLY A 163 19.56 -3.73 -5.54
CA GLY A 163 19.86 -4.21 -4.20
C GLY A 163 20.17 -5.71 -4.13
N ILE A 164 19.60 -6.52 -5.02
CA ILE A 164 19.91 -7.96 -5.09
C ILE A 164 21.25 -8.20 -5.77
N PHE A 165 21.47 -7.62 -6.96
CA PHE A 165 22.60 -7.98 -7.82
C PHE A 165 23.84 -7.10 -7.65
N PHE A 166 23.69 -5.84 -7.25
CA PHE A 166 24.81 -4.88 -7.21
C PHE A 166 25.30 -4.56 -5.79
N ALA A 167 24.51 -4.90 -4.75
CA ALA A 167 25.00 -4.88 -3.38
C ALA A 167 25.60 -6.25 -3.02
N ASN A 168 26.94 -6.35 -3.07
CA ASN A 168 27.73 -7.46 -2.51
C ASN A 168 27.74 -7.43 -0.96
N LEU A 169 26.57 -7.16 -0.37
CA LEU A 169 26.38 -7.08 1.06
C LEU A 169 25.79 -8.40 1.54
N SER A 170 26.42 -8.99 2.55
CA SER A 170 25.91 -10.16 3.24
C SER A 170 24.84 -9.75 4.23
N VAL A 171 23.75 -10.51 4.30
CA VAL A 171 22.78 -10.40 5.38
C VAL A 171 23.44 -10.86 6.67
N LYS A 172 23.33 -10.07 7.74
CA LYS A 172 23.86 -10.44 9.05
C LYS A 172 23.22 -11.77 9.51
N PRO A 173 24.00 -12.77 9.94
CA PRO A 173 23.46 -14.09 10.34
C PRO A 173 22.84 -14.06 11.76
N ASP A 174 22.06 -13.04 12.06
CA ASP A 174 21.48 -12.79 13.39
C ASP A 174 20.00 -13.20 13.42
N ILE A 175 19.67 -14.19 14.25
CA ILE A 175 18.31 -14.74 14.33
C ILE A 175 17.45 -13.82 15.20
N TYR A 176 16.52 -13.12 14.56
CA TYR A 176 15.60 -12.26 15.28
C TYR A 176 14.53 -13.07 16.03
N PRO A 177 14.39 -12.90 17.37
CA PRO A 177 13.38 -13.62 18.15
C PRO A 177 11.97 -13.16 17.77
N HIS A 178 11.05 -14.11 17.62
CA HIS A 178 9.65 -13.82 17.24
C HIS A 178 9.49 -13.03 15.93
N ALA A 179 10.39 -13.26 14.96
CA ALA A 179 10.35 -12.65 13.62
C ALA A 179 8.97 -12.72 12.94
N PHE A 180 8.26 -13.83 13.10
CA PHE A 180 6.88 -14.00 12.60
C PHE A 180 5.90 -13.01 13.26
N LYS A 181 5.92 -12.89 14.60
CA LYS A 181 5.04 -11.96 15.34
C LYS A 181 5.28 -10.51 14.89
N ARG A 182 6.54 -10.14 14.67
CA ARG A 182 6.91 -8.79 14.20
C ARG A 182 6.28 -8.49 12.84
N GLY A 183 6.43 -9.39 11.87
CA GLY A 183 5.83 -9.25 10.55
C GLY A 183 4.31 -9.22 10.59
N PHE A 184 3.70 -10.09 11.39
CA PHE A 184 2.25 -10.18 11.56
C PHE A 184 1.64 -8.87 12.06
N LEU A 185 2.24 -8.28 13.11
CA LEU A 185 1.77 -7.02 13.71
C LEU A 185 1.92 -5.83 12.76
N GLU A 186 3.06 -5.72 12.09
CA GLU A 186 3.32 -4.61 11.17
C GLU A 186 2.41 -4.69 9.93
N GLY A 187 2.11 -5.90 9.44
CA GLY A 187 1.15 -6.08 8.36
C GLY A 187 -0.28 -5.71 8.77
N TYR A 188 -0.68 -5.99 10.02
CA TYR A 188 -1.97 -5.53 10.57
C TYR A 188 -2.07 -3.99 10.63
N GLN A 189 -0.96 -3.31 10.97
CA GLN A 189 -0.89 -1.85 11.06
C GLN A 189 -0.95 -1.11 9.72
N THR A 190 -0.93 -1.83 8.59
CA THR A 190 -1.16 -1.23 7.27
C THR A 190 -2.57 -0.67 7.15
N MET A 191 -3.53 -1.21 7.94
CA MET A 191 -4.96 -0.87 7.92
C MET A 191 -5.65 -1.16 6.58
N ASP A 192 -4.99 -1.88 5.67
CA ASP A 192 -5.54 -2.20 4.34
C ASP A 192 -6.76 -3.10 4.43
N THR A 193 -6.90 -3.90 5.49
CA THR A 193 -8.06 -4.79 5.68
C THR A 193 -9.36 -4.00 5.81
N ILE A 194 -9.39 -2.95 6.63
CA ILE A 194 -10.60 -2.11 6.80
C ILE A 194 -10.91 -1.40 5.49
N ALA A 195 -9.87 -0.89 4.84
CA ALA A 195 -10.01 -0.22 3.55
C ALA A 195 -10.57 -1.17 2.49
N SER A 196 -10.09 -2.42 2.44
CA SER A 196 -10.51 -3.44 1.47
C SER A 196 -12.00 -3.71 1.48
N ILE A 197 -12.60 -3.76 2.66
CA ILE A 197 -14.05 -3.98 2.82
C ILE A 197 -14.82 -2.76 2.30
N ALA A 198 -14.31 -1.54 2.54
CA ALA A 198 -14.94 -0.30 2.11
C ALA A 198 -14.97 -0.13 0.59
N TYR A 199 -13.87 -0.45 -0.11
CA TYR A 199 -13.80 -0.34 -1.58
C TYR A 199 -14.05 -1.67 -2.32
N ALA A 200 -14.36 -2.77 -1.62
CA ALA A 200 -14.66 -4.06 -2.23
C ALA A 200 -15.77 -3.96 -3.28
N GLY A 201 -16.81 -3.15 -3.03
CA GLY A 201 -17.89 -2.94 -3.99
C GLY A 201 -17.42 -2.37 -5.34
N ILE A 202 -16.43 -1.47 -5.31
CA ILE A 202 -15.82 -0.91 -6.52
C ILE A 202 -15.02 -1.98 -7.25
N ILE A 203 -14.25 -2.77 -6.52
CA ILE A 203 -13.49 -3.89 -7.08
C ILE A 203 -14.41 -4.90 -7.76
N LEU A 204 -15.50 -5.28 -7.08
CA LEU A 204 -16.48 -6.23 -7.60
C LEU A 204 -17.18 -5.66 -8.85
N ASN A 205 -17.57 -4.39 -8.84
CA ASN A 205 -18.14 -3.74 -10.01
C ASN A 205 -17.15 -3.64 -11.19
N ALA A 206 -15.88 -3.34 -10.91
CA ALA A 206 -14.82 -3.31 -11.91
C ALA A 206 -14.51 -4.70 -12.49
N ILE A 207 -14.64 -5.76 -11.68
CA ILE A 207 -14.52 -7.16 -12.14
C ILE A 207 -15.70 -7.54 -13.04
N LYS A 208 -16.92 -7.12 -12.66
CA LYS A 208 -18.13 -7.36 -13.45
C LYS A 208 -18.02 -6.70 -14.81
N ASN A 209 -17.53 -5.45 -14.89
CA ASN A 209 -17.25 -4.73 -16.15
C ASN A 209 -18.36 -4.87 -17.22
N GLY A 210 -19.63 -4.85 -16.82
CA GLY A 210 -20.77 -5.03 -17.71
C GLY A 210 -21.03 -6.47 -18.21
N ARG A 211 -20.28 -7.47 -17.72
CA ARG A 211 -20.46 -8.89 -18.01
C ARG A 211 -21.51 -9.48 -17.05
N SER A 212 -22.46 -10.25 -17.59
CA SER A 212 -23.38 -11.07 -16.80
C SER A 212 -22.68 -12.35 -16.34
N LEU A 213 -21.92 -12.28 -15.25
CA LEU A 213 -21.30 -13.45 -14.62
C LEU A 213 -22.24 -14.04 -13.58
N SER A 214 -22.30 -15.38 -13.50
CA SER A 214 -22.95 -16.03 -12.36
C SER A 214 -22.13 -15.82 -11.08
N HIS A 215 -22.77 -15.78 -9.92
CA HIS A 215 -22.10 -15.66 -8.62
C HIS A 215 -20.95 -16.67 -8.41
N LYS A 216 -21.10 -17.92 -8.90
CA LYS A 216 -20.02 -18.93 -8.85
C LYS A 216 -18.83 -18.55 -9.74
N GLN A 217 -19.09 -17.96 -10.91
CA GLN A 217 -18.06 -17.53 -11.85
C GLN A 217 -17.33 -16.28 -11.35
N GLU A 218 -18.06 -15.32 -10.76
CA GLU A 218 -17.49 -14.13 -10.12
C GLU A 218 -16.53 -14.52 -8.99
N PHE A 219 -16.98 -15.40 -8.10
CA PHE A 219 -16.18 -15.86 -6.97
C PHE A 219 -14.91 -16.60 -7.43
N SER A 220 -15.04 -17.53 -8.38
CA SER A 220 -13.88 -18.24 -8.95
C SER A 220 -12.90 -17.29 -9.64
N PHE A 221 -13.41 -16.29 -10.37
CA PHE A 221 -12.59 -15.28 -11.03
C PHE A 221 -11.83 -14.42 -10.01
N LEU A 222 -12.50 -14.00 -8.94
CA LEU A 222 -11.91 -13.20 -7.86
C LEU A 222 -10.82 -13.99 -7.12
N ILE A 223 -11.03 -15.27 -6.81
CA ILE A 223 -9.99 -16.13 -6.21
C ILE A 223 -8.76 -16.22 -7.11
N LYS A 224 -8.95 -16.55 -8.39
CA LYS A 224 -7.82 -16.71 -9.31
C LYS A 224 -7.06 -15.41 -9.51
N SER A 225 -7.76 -14.29 -9.66
CA SER A 225 -7.15 -12.96 -9.80
C SER A 225 -6.45 -12.51 -8.51
N GLY A 226 -7.05 -12.80 -7.36
CA GLY A 226 -6.50 -12.50 -6.04
C GLY A 226 -5.23 -13.28 -5.74
N LEU A 227 -5.15 -14.56 -6.14
CA LEU A 227 -3.92 -15.34 -6.01
C LEU A 227 -2.77 -14.73 -6.82
N VAL A 228 -3.04 -14.26 -8.05
CA VAL A 228 -2.05 -13.53 -8.85
C VAL A 228 -1.58 -12.26 -8.14
N ALA A 229 -2.51 -11.51 -7.52
CA ALA A 229 -2.18 -10.32 -6.74
C ALA A 229 -1.30 -10.68 -5.53
N ILE A 230 -1.72 -11.62 -4.68
CA ILE A 230 -0.99 -12.04 -3.48
C ILE A 230 0.42 -12.49 -3.83
N LEU A 231 0.59 -13.34 -4.86
CA LEU A 231 1.90 -13.81 -5.29
C LEU A 231 2.78 -12.66 -5.79
N SER A 232 2.22 -11.72 -6.55
CA SER A 232 2.96 -10.55 -7.05
C SER A 232 3.40 -9.64 -5.89
N LEU A 233 2.53 -9.38 -4.90
CA LEU A 233 2.88 -8.61 -3.70
C LEU A 233 3.95 -9.33 -2.87
N ALA A 234 3.80 -10.64 -2.64
CA ALA A 234 4.75 -11.42 -1.85
C ALA A 234 6.17 -11.37 -2.45
N LEU A 235 6.29 -11.47 -3.78
CA LEU A 235 7.56 -11.35 -4.48
C LEU A 235 8.19 -9.96 -4.30
N ILE A 236 7.41 -8.89 -4.45
CA ILE A 236 7.90 -7.52 -4.31
C ILE A 236 8.30 -7.23 -2.85
N TYR A 237 7.47 -7.61 -1.88
CA TYR A 237 7.77 -7.42 -0.46
C TYR A 237 8.98 -8.25 -0.01
N GLY A 238 9.08 -9.50 -0.47
CA GLY A 238 10.26 -10.33 -0.25
C GLY A 238 11.54 -9.71 -0.82
N GLY A 239 11.48 -9.20 -2.06
CA GLY A 239 12.59 -8.46 -2.67
C GLY A 239 13.00 -7.24 -1.86
N PHE A 240 12.04 -6.43 -1.42
CA PHE A 240 12.33 -5.26 -0.59
C PHE A 240 12.91 -5.61 0.78
N ALA A 241 12.38 -6.64 1.44
CA ALA A 241 12.90 -7.09 2.72
C ALA A 241 14.33 -7.62 2.58
N LEU A 242 14.63 -8.35 1.51
CA LEU A 242 16.00 -8.79 1.25
C LEU A 242 16.95 -7.60 1.05
N VAL A 243 16.54 -6.58 0.29
CA VAL A 243 17.33 -5.35 0.14
C VAL A 243 17.53 -4.67 1.50
N GLY A 244 16.48 -4.54 2.31
CA GLY A 244 16.57 -3.98 3.65
C GLY A 244 17.52 -4.75 4.58
N ALA A 245 17.44 -6.08 4.56
CA ALA A 245 18.30 -6.97 5.35
C ALA A 245 19.78 -6.82 4.97
N LYS A 246 20.08 -6.61 3.68
CA LYS A 246 21.44 -6.30 3.21
C LYS A 246 21.93 -4.94 3.69
N MET A 247 21.06 -3.94 3.67
CA MET A 247 21.40 -2.56 4.06
C MET A 247 21.74 -2.39 5.54
N HIS A 248 21.36 -3.35 6.40
CA HIS A 248 21.74 -3.37 7.82
C HIS A 248 23.25 -3.30 8.05
N SER A 249 24.04 -3.84 7.11
CA SER A 249 25.51 -3.84 7.21
C SER A 249 26.17 -2.49 6.93
N VAL A 250 25.45 -1.55 6.30
CA VAL A 250 26.02 -0.28 5.79
C VAL A 250 25.32 0.94 6.37
N LEU A 251 24.02 0.84 6.65
CA LEU A 251 23.21 1.95 7.12
C LEU A 251 22.87 1.77 8.59
N VAL A 252 22.99 2.85 9.37
CA VAL A 252 22.47 2.92 10.73
C VAL A 252 21.24 3.82 10.71
N THR A 253 20.08 3.24 10.98
CA THR A 253 18.81 3.96 11.13
C THR A 253 17.81 3.16 11.97
N LYS A 254 16.87 3.87 12.60
CA LYS A 254 15.72 3.31 13.32
C LYS A 254 14.39 3.68 12.67
N ASP A 255 14.42 4.49 11.61
CA ASP A 255 13.23 5.03 10.98
C ASP A 255 12.99 4.39 9.60
N LYS A 256 11.75 3.93 9.38
CA LYS A 256 11.30 3.24 8.16
C LYS A 256 11.54 4.08 6.90
N ILE A 257 11.31 5.38 7.04
CA ILE A 257 11.36 6.36 5.97
C ILE A 257 12.81 6.72 5.66
N GLU A 258 13.60 6.97 6.70
CA GLU A 258 15.03 7.24 6.57
C GLU A 258 15.75 6.09 5.87
N LEU A 259 15.43 4.84 6.25
CA LEU A 259 15.98 3.65 5.62
C LEU A 259 15.71 3.63 4.12
N LEU A 260 14.46 3.91 3.70
CA LEU A 260 14.09 3.93 2.28
C LEU A 260 14.87 5.01 1.51
N VAL A 261 14.97 6.22 2.07
CA VAL A 261 15.67 7.35 1.44
C VAL A 261 17.17 7.07 1.32
N LYS A 262 17.81 6.57 2.39
CA LYS A 262 19.24 6.22 2.39
C LYS A 262 19.53 5.04 1.46
N THR A 263 18.72 3.99 1.49
CA THR A 263 18.84 2.82 0.60
C THR A 263 18.76 3.24 -0.87
N THR A 264 17.79 4.09 -1.21
CA THR A 264 17.63 4.61 -2.57
C THR A 264 18.85 5.44 -2.99
N SER A 265 19.31 6.34 -2.12
CA SER A 265 20.48 7.18 -2.40
C SER A 265 21.74 6.34 -2.61
N TYR A 266 21.90 5.26 -1.84
CA TYR A 266 23.01 4.32 -1.95
C TYR A 266 22.98 3.52 -3.26
N LEU A 267 21.81 3.00 -3.67
CA LEU A 267 21.69 2.13 -4.85
C LEU A 267 21.58 2.89 -6.18
N LEU A 268 20.89 4.03 -6.20
CA LEU A 268 20.61 4.79 -7.41
C LEU A 268 21.49 6.03 -7.57
N GLY A 269 22.14 6.50 -6.50
CA GLY A 269 22.97 7.71 -6.47
C GLY A 269 22.19 8.98 -6.06
N GLY A 270 22.92 10.05 -5.73
CA GLY A 270 22.36 11.28 -5.14
C GLY A 270 21.29 11.99 -5.97
N TYR A 271 21.33 11.85 -7.30
CA TYR A 271 20.31 12.41 -8.22
C TYR A 271 18.90 11.87 -7.96
N TRP A 272 18.79 10.64 -7.43
CA TRP A 272 17.51 9.99 -7.17
C TRP A 272 16.93 10.33 -5.79
N LYS A 273 17.71 10.93 -4.89
CA LYS A 273 17.23 11.34 -3.56
C LYS A 273 16.07 12.35 -3.66
N PHE A 274 16.22 13.38 -4.50
CA PHE A 274 15.17 14.38 -4.74
C PHE A 274 14.01 13.84 -5.58
N ASN A 275 14.29 13.01 -6.59
CA ASN A 275 13.27 12.47 -7.47
C ASN A 275 12.38 11.43 -6.77
N ILE A 276 12.93 10.56 -5.91
CA ILE A 276 12.11 9.60 -5.16
C ILE A 276 11.29 10.30 -4.09
N SER A 277 11.84 11.35 -3.48
CA SER A 277 11.13 12.14 -2.48
C SER A 277 9.87 12.79 -3.09
N ASN A 278 10.03 13.43 -4.25
CA ASN A 278 8.92 13.99 -5.02
C ASN A 278 7.94 12.92 -5.55
N LEU A 279 8.44 11.77 -5.99
CA LEU A 279 7.59 10.68 -6.51
C LEU A 279 6.80 9.99 -5.40
N CYS A 280 7.41 9.71 -4.25
CA CYS A 280 6.75 9.17 -3.06
C CYS A 280 5.73 10.18 -2.54
N CYS A 281 6.09 11.46 -2.43
CA CYS A 281 5.19 12.54 -2.04
C CYS A 281 3.96 12.60 -2.97
N ARG A 282 4.17 12.64 -4.29
CA ARG A 282 3.06 12.60 -5.26
C ARG A 282 2.24 11.32 -5.15
N SER A 283 2.86 10.18 -4.90
CA SER A 283 2.17 8.88 -4.80
C SER A 283 1.35 8.76 -3.51
N LEU A 284 1.86 9.33 -2.42
CA LEU A 284 1.18 9.46 -1.12
C LEU A 284 -0.02 10.41 -1.24
N SER A 285 0.18 11.62 -1.77
CA SER A 285 -0.91 12.56 -2.07
C SER A 285 -1.95 11.96 -3.03
N TYR A 286 -1.50 11.17 -4.01
CA TYR A 286 -2.39 10.53 -4.97
C TYR A 286 -3.27 9.46 -4.33
N ASN A 287 -2.68 8.51 -3.60
CA ASN A 287 -3.44 7.47 -2.90
C ASN A 287 -4.40 8.07 -1.87
N CYS A 288 -3.96 9.11 -1.17
CA CYS A 288 -4.75 9.92 -0.26
C CYS A 288 -5.99 10.55 -0.95
N ASN A 289 -5.80 11.17 -2.13
CA ASN A 289 -6.89 11.72 -2.92
C ASN A 289 -7.82 10.64 -3.49
N ARG A 290 -7.28 9.46 -3.83
CA ARG A 290 -8.06 8.28 -4.17
C ARG A 290 -9.01 7.93 -3.04
N PHE A 291 -8.49 7.73 -1.83
CA PHE A 291 -9.27 7.40 -0.64
C PHE A 291 -10.32 8.47 -0.32
N SER A 292 -9.96 9.75 -0.41
CA SER A 292 -10.88 10.86 -0.16
C SER A 292 -12.02 10.94 -1.19
N CYS A 293 -11.71 10.86 -2.49
CA CYS A 293 -12.75 10.82 -3.53
C CYS A 293 -13.58 9.54 -3.50
N TYR A 294 -13.02 8.41 -3.04
CA TYR A 294 -13.79 7.17 -2.86
C TYR A 294 -14.76 7.28 -1.68
N CYS A 295 -14.37 7.91 -0.56
CA CYS A 295 -15.30 8.24 0.52
C CYS A 295 -16.47 9.10 0.02
N GLY A 296 -16.22 10.05 -0.88
CA GLY A 296 -17.26 10.89 -1.50
C GLY A 296 -18.23 10.15 -2.42
N ARG A 297 -17.87 8.97 -2.96
CA ARG A 297 -18.75 8.14 -3.82
C ARG A 297 -19.58 7.10 -3.06
N ILE A 298 -19.36 6.93 -1.74
CA ILE A 298 -20.14 6.01 -0.90
C ILE A 298 -21.48 6.65 -0.43
N PHE A 299 -21.63 7.96 -0.67
CA PHE A 299 -22.87 8.73 -0.48
C PHE A 299 -23.61 8.93 -1.80
#